data_AF-A0A6G2JHB7-F1
#
_entry.id   AF-A0A6G2JHB7-F1
#
_cell.length_a   1.000
_cell.length_b   1.000
_cell.length_c   1.000
_cell.angle_alpha   90.00
_cell.angle_beta   90.00
_cell.angle_gamma   90.00
#
_symmetry.space_group_name_H-M   'P 1'
#
loop_
_entity.id
_entity.type
_entity.pdbx_description
1 polymer ?
#
loop_
_entity_poly.entity_id
_entity_poly.type
_entity_poly.pdbx_seq_one_letter_code
_entity_poly.pdbx_strand_id
1 'polypeptide(L)'
;MLVLLFSDGVANVGATETDRILRQLGERSDIGLSTIGVGLGPFNDELMEQLANRADGTYHYIDDHDEAWRLLGGDITSFVSVAARDAKVQVIFNPDTVAAYRLIGFENRDVADRDFRNDAVDAGEVAIGQSATALYELTLVDPDSRSRRNSETLAKVTLRYERPASERITEQSATITARDADRSFDDADRHFRLAAVAAEFAEVLRDSWFVDDWSMRILS
;
A
#
# COMPACT_ATOMS: atom_id res chain seq x y z
N MET A 1 -0.66 21.99 -11.38
CA MET A 1 0.26 22.76 -10.52
C MET A 1 0.50 21.93 -9.26
N LEU A 2 1.75 21.78 -8.80
CA LEU A 2 2.05 21.04 -7.57
C LEU A 2 2.43 22.02 -6.48
N VAL A 3 1.80 21.90 -5.31
CA VAL A 3 2.13 22.66 -4.10
C VAL A 3 2.84 21.72 -3.13
N LEU A 4 3.98 22.15 -2.60
CA LEU A 4 4.70 21.46 -1.53
C LEU A 4 4.48 22.21 -0.22
N LEU A 5 3.88 21.55 0.76
CA LEU A 5 3.66 22.09 2.10
C LEU A 5 4.68 21.48 3.07
N PHE A 6 5.58 22.30 3.60
CA PHE A 6 6.50 21.91 4.66
C PHE A 6 5.94 22.35 6.02
N SER A 7 5.83 21.44 6.98
CA SER A 7 5.31 21.74 8.32
C SER A 7 6.02 20.92 9.39
N ASP A 8 6.11 21.45 10.60
CA ASP A 8 6.48 20.71 11.81
C ASP A 8 5.32 19.86 12.37
N GLY A 9 4.19 19.81 11.66
CA GLY A 9 3.05 18.94 11.93
C GLY A 9 2.20 19.37 13.11
N VAL A 10 2.50 20.49 13.75
CA VAL A 10 1.72 21.00 14.87
C VAL A 10 0.73 22.05 14.36
N ALA A 11 -0.37 21.59 13.74
CA ALA A 11 -1.49 22.46 13.41
C ALA A 11 -2.18 22.95 14.69
N ASN A 12 -1.71 24.06 15.26
CA ASN A 12 -2.13 24.60 16.56
C ASN A 12 -2.91 25.93 16.45
N VAL A 13 -3.01 26.53 15.26
CA VAL A 13 -3.72 27.78 15.01
C VAL A 13 -4.49 27.71 13.68
N GLY A 14 -5.80 28.00 13.71
CA GLY A 14 -6.63 28.07 12.50
C GLY A 14 -7.48 26.81 12.25
N ALA A 15 -7.69 26.46 10.98
CA ALA A 15 -8.40 25.25 10.61
C ALA A 15 -7.49 24.04 10.81
N THR A 16 -7.79 23.21 11.82
CA THR A 16 -7.02 22.00 12.16
C THR A 16 -7.67 20.71 11.65
N GLU A 17 -8.78 20.83 10.93
CA GLU A 17 -9.53 19.72 10.35
C GLU A 17 -9.26 19.63 8.84
N THR A 18 -8.91 18.43 8.36
CA THR A 18 -8.61 18.12 6.96
C THR A 18 -9.66 18.71 6.01
N ASP A 19 -10.95 18.42 6.26
CA ASP A 19 -12.07 18.89 5.42
C ASP A 19 -12.18 20.41 5.32
N ARG A 20 -11.74 21.13 6.34
CA ARG A 20 -11.85 22.59 6.37
C ARG A 20 -10.71 23.24 5.59
N ILE A 21 -9.52 22.64 5.62
CA ILE A 21 -8.37 23.05 4.82
C ILE A 21 -8.62 22.72 3.34
N LEU A 22 -9.05 21.49 3.02
CA LEU A 22 -9.35 21.09 1.63
C LEU A 22 -10.47 21.93 1.00
N ARG A 23 -11.47 22.35 1.78
CA ARG A 23 -12.50 23.28 1.30
C ARG A 23 -11.94 24.64 0.83
N GLN A 24 -10.76 25.05 1.30
CA GLN A 24 -10.10 26.27 0.80
C GLN A 24 -9.45 26.07 -0.56
N LEU A 25 -9.10 24.84 -0.93
CA LEU A 25 -8.62 24.51 -2.29
C LEU A 25 -9.78 24.54 -3.31
N GLY A 26 -11.02 24.31 -2.86
CA GLY A 26 -12.22 24.32 -3.72
C GLY A 26 -12.25 23.15 -4.70
N GLU A 27 -12.91 23.31 -5.85
CA GLU A 27 -12.99 22.29 -6.93
C GLU A 27 -11.75 22.30 -7.85
N ARG A 28 -10.60 22.79 -7.37
CA ARG A 28 -9.37 22.93 -8.17
C ARG A 28 -8.64 21.58 -8.29
N SER A 29 -9.12 20.72 -9.18
CA SER A 29 -8.47 19.44 -9.53
C SER A 29 -7.15 19.61 -10.29
N ASP A 30 -6.82 20.83 -10.74
CA ASP A 30 -5.55 21.15 -11.39
C ASP A 30 -4.40 21.36 -10.39
N ILE A 31 -4.66 21.30 -9.08
CA ILE A 31 -3.67 21.54 -8.02
C ILE A 31 -3.49 20.28 -7.17
N GLY A 32 -2.30 19.67 -7.27
CA GLY A 32 -1.88 18.61 -6.34
C GLY A 32 -1.21 19.21 -5.10
N LEU A 33 -1.42 18.61 -3.93
CA LEU A 33 -0.77 19.03 -2.68
C LEU A 33 0.03 17.88 -2.08
N SER A 34 1.35 18.02 -2.04
CA SER A 34 2.20 17.10 -1.27
C SER A 34 2.68 17.76 0.01
N THR A 35 2.76 16.97 1.06
CA THR A 35 3.03 17.42 2.41
C THR A 35 4.32 16.80 2.93
N ILE A 36 5.20 17.61 3.51
CA ILE A 36 6.48 17.20 4.07
C ILE A 36 6.51 17.62 5.53
N GLY A 37 6.49 16.64 6.44
CA GLY A 37 6.71 16.82 7.85
C GLY A 37 8.19 17.00 8.17
N VAL A 38 8.55 17.97 9.01
CA VAL A 38 9.94 18.24 9.40
C VAL A 38 10.03 18.45 10.91
N GLY A 39 10.74 17.59 11.63
CA GLY A 39 10.94 17.79 13.06
C GLY A 39 11.33 16.55 13.85
N LEU A 40 11.49 16.74 15.17
CA LEU A 40 11.86 15.69 16.13
C LEU A 40 10.82 15.56 17.26
N GLY A 41 9.66 16.21 17.13
CA GLY A 41 8.65 16.37 18.18
C GLY A 41 7.33 15.63 17.88
N PRO A 42 6.33 15.70 18.79
CA PRO A 42 5.02 15.12 18.54
C PRO A 42 4.37 15.75 17.31
N PHE A 43 4.12 14.92 16.30
CA PHE A 43 3.75 15.31 14.94
C PHE A 43 2.32 14.83 14.63
N ASN A 44 1.48 15.67 14.01
CA ASN A 44 0.15 15.25 13.56
C ASN A 44 0.23 14.64 12.15
N ASP A 45 0.73 13.40 12.10
CA ASP A 45 0.96 12.62 10.88
C ASP A 45 -0.32 12.43 10.07
N GLU A 46 -1.41 12.17 10.79
CA GLU A 46 -2.70 11.84 10.21
C GLU A 46 -3.30 13.00 9.41
N LEU A 47 -3.18 14.24 9.88
CA LEU A 47 -3.67 15.41 9.14
C LEU A 47 -2.92 15.62 7.83
N MET A 48 -1.58 15.56 7.88
CA MET A 48 -0.75 15.81 6.70
C MET A 48 -0.92 14.69 5.67
N GLU A 49 -0.95 13.43 6.11
CA GLU A 49 -1.24 12.29 5.25
C GLU A 49 -2.61 12.43 4.58
N GLN A 50 -3.66 12.76 5.34
CA GLN A 50 -5.00 12.94 4.76
C GLN A 50 -5.08 14.10 3.78
N LEU A 51 -4.35 15.19 4.00
CA LEU A 51 -4.31 16.32 3.08
C LEU A 51 -3.65 15.95 1.75
N ALA A 52 -2.51 15.26 1.79
CA ALA A 52 -1.83 14.83 0.58
C ALA A 52 -2.65 13.79 -0.20
N ASN A 53 -3.17 12.78 0.49
CA ASN A 53 -3.95 11.73 -0.15
C ASN A 53 -5.21 12.27 -0.85
N ARG A 54 -5.90 13.23 -0.24
CA ARG A 54 -7.15 13.79 -0.81
C ARG A 54 -6.92 14.88 -1.86
N ALA A 55 -5.68 15.22 -2.14
CA ALA A 55 -5.28 16.23 -3.11
C ALA A 55 -4.22 15.68 -4.08
N ASP A 56 -4.29 14.38 -4.37
CA ASP A 56 -3.47 13.65 -5.34
C ASP A 56 -1.96 13.92 -5.21
N GLY A 57 -1.49 14.07 -3.96
CA GLY A 57 -0.09 14.29 -3.63
C GLY A 57 0.46 13.20 -2.73
N THR A 58 1.67 13.43 -2.23
CA THR A 58 2.42 12.47 -1.40
C THR A 58 2.71 13.06 -0.03
N TYR A 59 2.77 12.18 0.97
CA TYR A 59 3.23 12.53 2.30
C TYR A 59 4.64 11.96 2.56
N HIS A 60 5.53 12.80 3.10
CA HIS A 60 6.87 12.41 3.55
C HIS A 60 7.18 13.03 4.91
N TYR A 61 7.98 12.33 5.71
CA TYR A 61 8.52 12.84 6.97
C TYR A 61 10.03 12.93 6.87
N ILE A 62 10.61 13.95 7.52
CA ILE A 62 12.05 14.18 7.63
C ILE A 62 12.35 14.42 9.11
N ASP A 63 13.01 13.46 9.75
CA ASP A 63 13.52 13.59 11.13
C ASP A 63 15.03 13.79 11.22
N ASP A 64 15.77 13.45 10.17
CA ASP A 64 17.23 13.58 10.16
C ASP A 64 17.80 14.21 8.87
N HIS A 65 19.09 14.52 8.93
CA HIS A 65 19.80 15.18 7.85
C HIS A 65 19.94 14.30 6.60
N ASP A 66 20.10 12.98 6.77
CA ASP A 66 20.28 12.06 5.66
C ASP A 66 18.96 11.87 4.90
N GLU A 67 17.84 11.83 5.60
CA GLU A 67 16.51 11.79 5.02
C GLU A 67 16.16 13.10 4.31
N ALA A 68 16.52 14.25 4.90
CA ALA A 68 16.41 15.54 4.25
C ALA A 68 17.20 15.57 2.93
N TRP A 69 18.40 15.00 2.93
CA TRP A 69 19.27 14.98 1.76
C TRP A 69 18.84 13.97 0.70
N ARG A 70 18.31 12.84 1.12
CA ARG A 70 17.65 11.85 0.23
C ARG A 70 16.45 12.47 -0.49
N LEU A 71 15.63 13.25 0.22
CA LEU A 71 14.38 13.80 -0.31
C LEU A 71 14.58 15.11 -1.11
N LEU A 72 15.46 15.99 -0.64
CA LEU A 72 15.63 17.35 -1.15
C LEU A 72 16.96 17.59 -1.88
N GLY A 73 17.96 16.73 -1.69
CA GLY A 73 19.29 16.91 -2.27
C GLY A 73 19.42 16.54 -3.74
N GLY A 74 18.43 15.82 -4.27
CA GLY A 74 18.31 15.45 -5.68
C GLY A 74 17.22 16.23 -6.42
N ASP A 75 16.71 15.64 -7.49
CA ASP A 75 15.55 16.18 -8.18
C ASP A 75 14.28 15.91 -7.36
N ILE A 76 13.90 16.88 -6.54
CA ILE A 76 12.70 16.81 -5.69
C ILE A 76 11.47 16.39 -6.50
N THR A 77 11.38 16.80 -7.77
CA THR A 77 10.24 16.47 -8.64
C THR A 77 10.11 14.97 -8.89
N SER A 78 11.19 14.20 -8.82
CA SER A 78 11.15 12.75 -8.96
C SER A 78 10.45 12.06 -7.80
N PHE A 79 10.54 12.58 -6.58
CA PHE A 79 9.90 12.00 -5.38
C PHE A 79 8.44 12.38 -5.24
N VAL A 80 8.07 13.55 -5.77
CA VAL A 80 6.68 14.04 -5.74
C VAL A 80 5.89 13.74 -7.00
N SER A 81 6.54 13.17 -8.02
CA SER A 81 5.87 12.73 -9.23
C SER A 81 5.15 11.42 -8.96
N VAL A 82 3.84 11.45 -9.12
CA VAL A 82 3.00 10.27 -9.18
C VAL A 82 3.42 9.44 -10.40
N ALA A 83 3.63 8.13 -10.20
CA ALA A 83 3.87 7.16 -11.25
C ALA A 83 2.56 6.51 -11.74
N ALA A 84 1.61 6.32 -10.84
CA ALA A 84 0.30 5.74 -11.10
C ALA A 84 -0.76 6.41 -10.22
N ARG A 85 -1.81 6.92 -10.86
CA ARG A 85 -3.01 7.47 -10.21
C ARG A 85 -4.08 6.43 -10.02
N ASP A 86 -4.89 6.57 -8.98
CA ASP A 86 -6.04 5.70 -8.71
C ASP A 86 -5.70 4.20 -8.80
N ALA A 87 -4.55 3.82 -8.26
CA ALA A 87 -4.06 2.46 -8.33
C ALA A 87 -4.94 1.51 -7.51
N LYS A 88 -5.53 0.52 -8.18
CA LYS A 88 -6.38 -0.54 -7.62
C LYS A 88 -5.73 -1.88 -7.89
N VAL A 89 -5.70 -2.75 -6.88
CA VAL A 89 -5.25 -4.13 -7.01
C VAL A 89 -6.42 -5.06 -6.70
N GLN A 90 -6.67 -6.01 -7.60
CA GLN A 90 -7.62 -7.09 -7.37
C GLN A 90 -6.89 -8.43 -7.40
N VAL A 91 -7.15 -9.26 -6.40
CA VAL A 91 -6.62 -10.63 -6.30
C VAL A 91 -7.79 -11.59 -6.35
N ILE A 92 -7.89 -12.38 -7.42
CA ILE A 92 -8.91 -13.43 -7.56
C ILE A 92 -8.23 -14.78 -7.31
N PHE A 93 -8.57 -15.41 -6.18
CA PHE A 93 -8.08 -16.74 -5.84
C PHE A 93 -8.83 -17.84 -6.59
N ASN A 94 -8.11 -18.90 -6.94
CA ASN A 94 -8.70 -20.07 -7.57
C ASN A 94 -9.30 -21.00 -6.50
N PRO A 95 -10.63 -21.21 -6.45
CA PRO A 95 -11.26 -22.05 -5.43
C PRO A 95 -10.90 -23.54 -5.53
N ASP A 96 -10.37 -24.00 -6.67
CA ASP A 96 -9.90 -25.39 -6.81
C ASP A 96 -8.57 -25.63 -6.06
N THR A 97 -7.84 -24.57 -5.74
CA THR A 97 -6.48 -24.65 -5.16
C THR A 97 -6.35 -23.90 -3.84
N VAL A 98 -7.17 -22.88 -3.61
CA VAL A 98 -7.20 -22.05 -2.39
C VAL A 98 -8.56 -22.21 -1.72
N ALA A 99 -8.55 -22.77 -0.51
CA ALA A 99 -9.74 -23.02 0.30
C ALA A 99 -10.17 -21.79 1.12
N ALA A 100 -9.19 -21.02 1.61
CA ALA A 100 -9.41 -19.78 2.34
C ALA A 100 -8.21 -18.85 2.17
N TYR A 101 -8.42 -17.56 2.37
CA TYR A 101 -7.36 -16.54 2.34
C TYR A 101 -7.68 -15.40 3.31
N ARG A 102 -6.63 -14.70 3.76
CA ARG A 102 -6.75 -13.43 4.47
C ARG A 102 -5.67 -12.45 4.01
N LEU A 103 -6.01 -11.16 3.97
CA LEU A 103 -5.08 -10.05 3.74
C LEU A 103 -4.48 -9.62 5.08
N ILE A 104 -3.17 -9.43 5.14
CA ILE A 104 -2.47 -9.02 6.36
C ILE A 104 -1.98 -7.57 6.21
N GLY A 105 -2.35 -6.70 7.15
CA GLY A 105 -1.80 -5.35 7.33
C GLY A 105 -2.29 -4.26 6.36
N PHE A 106 -3.06 -4.61 5.32
CA PHE A 106 -3.59 -3.67 4.32
C PHE A 106 -5.11 -3.50 4.36
N GLU A 107 -5.77 -3.92 5.44
CA GLU A 107 -7.23 -4.01 5.56
C GLU A 107 -7.93 -2.64 5.44
N ASN A 108 -7.29 -1.56 5.90
CA ASN A 108 -7.86 -0.20 5.86
C ASN A 108 -7.91 0.44 4.47
N ARG A 109 -7.32 -0.21 3.45
CA ARG A 109 -7.31 0.26 2.06
C ARG A 109 -8.04 -0.69 1.11
N ASP A 110 -8.87 -1.58 1.66
CA ASP A 110 -9.63 -2.54 0.85
C ASP A 110 -10.72 -1.84 0.03
N VAL A 111 -10.71 -2.08 -1.28
CA VAL A 111 -11.72 -1.59 -2.22
C VAL A 111 -12.61 -2.77 -2.58
N ALA A 112 -13.93 -2.60 -2.43
CA ALA A 112 -14.86 -3.67 -2.75
C ALA A 112 -14.66 -4.16 -4.20
N ASP A 113 -14.67 -5.49 -4.40
CA ASP A 113 -14.41 -6.11 -5.70
C ASP A 113 -15.26 -5.55 -6.86
N ARG A 114 -16.52 -5.18 -6.57
CA ARG A 114 -17.44 -4.60 -7.55
C ARG A 114 -16.99 -3.22 -8.05
N ASP A 115 -16.23 -2.51 -7.24
CA ASP A 115 -15.76 -1.16 -7.50
C ASP A 115 -14.37 -1.13 -8.16
N PHE A 116 -13.74 -2.30 -8.38
CA PHE A 116 -12.42 -2.41 -9.01
C PHE A 116 -12.32 -1.69 -10.38
N ARG A 117 -13.39 -1.71 -11.18
CA ARG A 117 -13.46 -1.01 -12.48
C ARG A 117 -14.33 0.25 -12.45
N ASN A 118 -14.72 0.71 -11.26
CA ASN A 118 -15.47 1.93 -11.08
C ASN A 118 -14.49 3.10 -10.91
N ASP A 119 -14.31 3.89 -11.96
CA ASP A 119 -13.36 5.00 -11.97
C ASP A 119 -13.86 6.22 -11.15
N ALA A 120 -15.10 6.18 -10.64
CA ALA A 120 -15.60 7.19 -9.71
C ALA A 120 -15.23 6.91 -8.23
N VAL A 121 -14.65 5.74 -7.94
CA VAL A 121 -14.16 5.39 -6.60
C VAL A 121 -12.67 5.70 -6.53
N ASP A 122 -12.33 6.62 -5.64
CA ASP A 122 -10.96 7.03 -5.34
C ASP A 122 -10.12 5.85 -4.82
N ALA A 123 -8.82 5.82 -5.17
CA ALA A 123 -7.92 4.75 -4.80
C ALA A 123 -6.50 5.27 -4.47
N GLY A 124 -5.53 4.36 -4.35
CA GLY A 124 -4.20 4.71 -3.87
C GLY A 124 -3.33 5.37 -4.94
N GLU A 125 -2.56 6.37 -4.55
CA GLU A 125 -1.51 6.96 -5.39
C GLU A 125 -0.18 6.21 -5.19
N VAL A 126 0.55 5.98 -6.29
CA VAL A 126 1.91 5.39 -6.23
C VAL A 126 2.91 6.37 -6.80
N ALA A 127 3.79 6.90 -5.94
CA ALA A 127 4.88 7.76 -6.38
C ALA A 127 6.04 6.98 -7.02
N ILE A 128 6.88 7.67 -7.80
CA ILE A 128 8.10 7.08 -8.34
C ILE A 128 8.99 6.61 -7.19
N GLY A 129 9.47 5.36 -7.27
CA GLY A 129 10.34 4.75 -6.27
C GLY A 129 9.63 4.24 -5.02
N GLN A 130 8.32 4.44 -4.88
CA GLN A 130 7.53 3.79 -3.85
C GLN A 130 7.14 2.37 -4.25
N SER A 131 6.98 1.52 -3.25
CA SER A 131 6.45 0.17 -3.39
C SER A 131 5.44 -0.07 -2.27
N ALA A 132 4.32 -0.70 -2.61
CA ALA A 132 3.34 -1.19 -1.66
C ALA A 132 3.36 -2.73 -1.69
N THR A 133 3.26 -3.37 -0.52
CA THR A 133 3.30 -4.83 -0.40
C THR A 133 2.07 -5.31 0.36
N ALA A 134 1.16 -6.00 -0.34
CA ALA A 134 0.06 -6.72 0.30
C ALA A 134 0.47 -8.17 0.56
N LEU A 135 0.36 -8.61 1.81
CA LEU A 135 0.62 -10.01 2.19
C LEU A 135 -0.69 -10.77 2.30
N TYR A 136 -0.75 -11.95 1.70
CA TYR A 136 -1.88 -12.85 1.83
C TYR A 136 -1.44 -14.17 2.46
N GLU A 137 -2.17 -14.62 3.46
CA GLU A 137 -2.06 -15.98 3.97
C GLU A 137 -3.13 -16.84 3.32
N LEU A 138 -2.72 -18.02 2.81
CA LEU A 138 -3.60 -18.92 2.06
C LEU A 138 -3.71 -20.26 2.77
N THR A 139 -4.93 -20.77 2.90
CA THR A 139 -5.19 -22.18 3.14
C THR A 139 -5.38 -22.87 1.80
N LEU A 140 -4.50 -23.83 1.46
CA LEU A 140 -4.62 -24.57 0.21
C LEU A 140 -5.64 -25.71 0.33
N VAL A 141 -6.33 -26.01 -0.77
CA VAL A 141 -7.15 -27.22 -0.87
C VAL A 141 -6.26 -28.46 -0.77
N ASP A 142 -6.78 -29.51 -0.12
CA ASP A 142 -6.09 -30.80 0.05
C ASP A 142 -5.44 -31.26 -1.27
N PRO A 143 -4.12 -31.56 -1.27
CA PRO A 143 -3.39 -32.02 -2.45
C PRO A 143 -3.99 -33.28 -3.09
N ASP A 144 -4.71 -34.11 -2.33
CA ASP A 144 -5.35 -35.31 -2.85
C ASP A 144 -6.74 -35.09 -3.47
N SER A 145 -7.29 -33.88 -3.35
CA SER A 145 -8.52 -33.52 -4.04
C SER A 145 -8.36 -33.60 -5.57
N ARG A 146 -9.42 -34.04 -6.26
CA ARG A 146 -9.43 -34.09 -7.74
C ARG A 146 -9.33 -32.70 -8.38
N SER A 147 -9.80 -31.66 -7.69
CA SER A 147 -9.74 -30.26 -8.12
C SER A 147 -8.31 -29.73 -8.13
N ARG A 148 -7.53 -29.94 -7.05
CA ARG A 148 -6.12 -29.50 -6.95
C ARG A 148 -5.21 -30.17 -7.98
N ARG A 149 -5.49 -31.42 -8.33
CA ARG A 149 -4.69 -32.22 -9.28
C ARG A 149 -4.69 -31.67 -10.71
N ASN A 150 -5.67 -30.83 -11.05
CA ASN A 150 -5.86 -30.29 -12.40
C ASN A 150 -5.50 -28.81 -12.55
N SER A 151 -5.13 -28.12 -11.46
CA SER A 151 -4.76 -26.70 -11.52
C SER A 151 -3.61 -26.36 -10.57
N GLU A 152 -2.59 -25.71 -11.13
CA GLU A 152 -1.46 -25.17 -10.36
C GLU A 152 -1.65 -23.68 -10.03
N THR A 153 -2.65 -23.03 -10.63
CA THR A 153 -2.95 -21.61 -10.43
C THR A 153 -3.52 -21.39 -9.04
N LEU A 154 -2.90 -20.49 -8.27
CA LEU A 154 -3.35 -20.05 -6.96
C LEU A 154 -4.21 -18.79 -7.07
N ALA A 155 -3.78 -17.80 -7.87
CA ALA A 155 -4.50 -16.54 -8.00
C ALA A 155 -4.22 -15.84 -9.34
N LYS A 156 -5.10 -14.93 -9.72
CA LYS A 156 -4.85 -13.90 -10.72
C LYS A 156 -4.84 -12.54 -10.02
N VAL A 157 -3.72 -11.83 -10.12
CA VAL A 157 -3.56 -10.47 -9.62
C VAL A 157 -3.73 -9.51 -10.80
N THR A 158 -4.54 -8.47 -10.64
CA THR A 158 -4.71 -7.41 -11.63
C THR A 158 -4.49 -6.05 -10.98
N LEU A 159 -3.53 -5.31 -11.51
CA LEU A 159 -3.28 -3.91 -11.18
C LEU A 159 -3.98 -3.04 -12.25
N ARG A 160 -4.86 -2.14 -11.81
CA ARG A 160 -5.48 -1.09 -12.63
C ARG A 160 -5.00 0.25 -12.12
N TYR A 161 -4.61 1.15 -13.01
CA TYR A 161 -4.19 2.51 -12.64
C TYR A 161 -4.26 3.47 -13.82
N GLU A 162 -4.34 4.75 -13.54
CA GLU A 162 -4.24 5.81 -14.53
C GLU A 162 -2.79 6.29 -14.69
N ARG A 163 -2.36 6.51 -15.94
CA ARG A 163 -1.05 7.09 -16.24
C ARG A 163 -1.11 8.62 -16.22
N PRO A 164 -0.39 9.31 -15.32
CA PRO A 164 -0.50 10.76 -15.16
C PRO A 164 -0.22 11.57 -16.44
N ALA A 165 0.70 11.11 -17.29
CA ALA A 165 1.09 11.83 -18.50
C ALA A 165 0.07 11.72 -19.65
N SER A 166 -0.80 10.71 -19.63
CA SER A 166 -1.72 10.43 -20.74
C SER A 166 -3.18 10.27 -20.31
N GLU A 167 -3.46 10.36 -19.00
CA GLU A 167 -4.77 10.11 -18.37
C GLU A 167 -5.40 8.77 -18.83
N ARG A 168 -4.53 7.81 -19.17
CA ARG A 168 -4.95 6.55 -19.77
C ARG A 168 -4.95 5.48 -18.71
N ILE A 169 -6.12 4.90 -18.50
CA ILE A 169 -6.27 3.73 -17.64
C ILE A 169 -5.55 2.53 -18.27
N THR A 170 -4.72 1.89 -17.46
CA THR A 170 -3.92 0.73 -17.81
C THR A 170 -4.27 -0.41 -16.84
N GLU A 171 -4.47 -1.61 -17.37
CA GLU A 171 -4.56 -2.84 -16.58
C GLU A 171 -3.38 -3.76 -16.91
N GLN A 172 -2.77 -4.33 -15.88
CA GLN A 172 -1.75 -5.36 -15.99
C GLN A 172 -2.13 -6.53 -15.08
N SER A 173 -2.09 -7.75 -15.61
CA SER A 173 -2.37 -8.95 -14.84
C SER A 173 -1.16 -9.86 -14.75
N ALA A 174 -1.02 -10.53 -13.61
CA ALA A 174 -0.12 -11.65 -13.40
C ALA A 174 -0.90 -12.84 -12.84
N THR A 175 -0.51 -14.05 -13.24
CA THR A 175 -1.04 -15.28 -12.65
C THR A 175 0.00 -15.82 -11.68
N ILE A 176 -0.43 -16.12 -10.46
CA ILE A 176 0.39 -16.74 -9.43
C ILE A 176 0.04 -18.23 -9.39
N THR A 177 1.07 -19.06 -9.45
CA THR A 177 0.99 -20.51 -9.41
C THR A 177 1.76 -21.05 -8.22
N ALA A 178 1.52 -22.31 -7.87
CA ALA A 178 2.27 -22.99 -6.82
C ALA A 178 3.79 -23.10 -7.11
N ARG A 179 4.22 -22.88 -8.37
CA ARG A 179 5.64 -22.88 -8.76
C ARG A 179 6.34 -21.55 -8.50
N ASP A 180 5.57 -20.48 -8.32
CA ASP A 180 6.09 -19.16 -7.99
C ASP A 180 6.39 -19.03 -6.48
N ALA A 181 5.95 -20.00 -5.68
CA ALA A 181 6.23 -20.06 -4.25
C ALA A 181 7.57 -20.77 -3.98
N ASP A 182 8.37 -20.16 -3.12
CA ASP A 182 9.56 -20.81 -2.56
C ASP A 182 9.16 -22.01 -1.70
N ARG A 183 10.04 -23.01 -1.64
CA ARG A 183 9.76 -24.28 -0.93
C ARG A 183 9.74 -24.13 0.57
N SER A 184 10.44 -23.12 1.09
CA SER A 184 10.55 -22.85 2.51
C SER A 184 10.74 -21.35 2.74
N PHE A 185 10.47 -20.92 3.97
CA PHE A 185 10.72 -19.55 4.39
C PHE A 185 12.20 -19.16 4.21
N ASP A 186 13.14 -20.07 4.48
CA ASP A 186 14.58 -19.79 4.40
C ASP A 186 15.08 -19.62 2.96
N ASP A 187 14.43 -20.29 2.02
CA ASP A 187 14.73 -20.16 0.59
C ASP A 187 14.20 -18.84 0.00
N ALA A 188 13.22 -18.22 0.66
CA ALA A 188 12.59 -17.01 0.17
C ALA A 188 13.54 -15.80 0.14
N ASP A 189 13.24 -14.88 -0.77
CA ASP A 189 14.02 -13.66 -0.91
C ASP A 189 13.97 -12.82 0.39
N ARG A 190 14.98 -11.96 0.57
CA ARG A 190 15.12 -11.18 1.80
C ARG A 190 13.95 -10.23 2.06
N HIS A 191 13.33 -9.70 1.01
CA HIS A 191 12.19 -8.78 1.16
C HIS A 191 10.95 -9.54 1.62
N PHE A 192 10.66 -10.71 1.04
CA PHE A 192 9.56 -11.54 1.49
C PHE A 192 9.72 -11.93 2.96
N ARG A 193 10.91 -12.41 3.35
CA ARG A 193 11.18 -12.79 4.74
C ARG A 193 11.00 -11.62 5.71
N LEU A 194 11.52 -10.44 5.35
CA LEU A 194 11.36 -9.24 6.16
C LEU A 194 9.89 -8.86 6.31
N ALA A 195 9.13 -8.88 5.22
CA ALA A 195 7.71 -8.54 5.23
C ALA A 195 6.91 -9.54 6.10
N ALA A 196 7.17 -10.84 5.98
CA ALA A 196 6.48 -11.86 6.79
C ALA A 196 6.81 -11.71 8.28
N VAL A 197 8.08 -11.49 8.65
CA VAL A 197 8.48 -11.28 10.05
C VAL A 197 7.86 -10.00 10.63
N ALA A 198 7.84 -8.91 9.86
CA ALA A 198 7.21 -7.67 10.29
C ALA A 198 5.70 -7.83 10.52
N ALA A 199 5.03 -8.56 9.62
CA ALA A 199 3.61 -8.87 9.74
C ALA A 199 3.32 -9.74 10.97
N GLU A 200 4.08 -10.81 11.18
CA GLU A 200 3.97 -11.67 12.36
C GLU A 200 4.20 -10.89 13.66
N PHE A 201 5.24 -10.05 13.70
CA PHE A 201 5.51 -9.21 14.86
C PHE A 201 4.35 -8.25 15.16
N ALA A 202 3.73 -7.66 14.12
CA ALA A 202 2.57 -6.80 14.29
C ALA A 202 1.34 -7.58 14.82
N GLU A 203 1.12 -8.81 14.37
CA GLU A 203 0.04 -9.67 14.87
C GLU A 203 0.23 -10.02 16.37
N VAL A 204 1.48 -10.34 16.77
CA VAL A 204 1.83 -10.56 18.18
C VAL A 204 1.52 -9.33 19.03
N LEU A 205 1.86 -8.14 18.55
CA LEU A 205 1.58 -6.88 19.28
C LEU A 205 0.09 -6.56 19.38
N ARG A 206 -0.73 -7.06 18.44
CA ARG A 206 -2.19 -6.85 18.41
C ARG A 206 -2.96 -7.87 19.23
N ASP A 207 -2.29 -8.83 19.87
CA ASP A 207 -2.92 -9.95 20.62
C ASP A 207 -3.97 -10.67 19.75
N SER A 208 -3.64 -10.88 18.47
CA SER A 208 -4.58 -11.50 17.54
C SER A 208 -4.74 -12.98 17.88
N TRP A 209 -5.97 -13.52 17.76
CA TRP A 209 -6.26 -14.93 18.03
C TRP A 209 -5.44 -15.92 17.17
N PHE A 210 -4.74 -15.43 16.15
CA PHE A 210 -3.90 -16.24 15.26
C PHE A 210 -2.48 -16.47 15.82
N VAL A 211 -2.09 -15.78 16.89
CA VAL A 211 -0.79 -15.94 17.57
C VAL A 211 -0.69 -17.27 18.32
N ASP A 212 -1.82 -17.88 18.70
CA ASP A 212 -1.85 -19.12 19.50
C ASP A 212 -1.46 -20.39 18.71
N ASP A 213 -1.50 -20.39 17.37
CA ASP A 213 -1.15 -21.57 16.54
C ASP A 213 0.29 -21.54 16.00
N TRP A 214 0.93 -20.36 15.97
CA TRP A 214 2.31 -20.15 15.50
C TRP A 214 3.24 -19.75 16.64
N SER A 215 3.45 -20.65 17.60
CA SER A 215 4.56 -20.48 18.56
C SER A 215 5.88 -20.35 17.80
N MET A 216 6.68 -19.33 18.13
CA MET A 216 8.03 -18.96 17.62
C MET A 216 9.01 -20.12 17.36
N ARG A 217 8.73 -21.02 16.42
CA ARG A 217 9.60 -22.13 15.99
C ARG A 217 10.22 -21.90 14.62
N ILE A 218 9.81 -20.86 13.90
CA ILE A 218 10.42 -20.48 12.62
C ILE A 218 11.72 -19.66 12.84
N LEU A 219 11.97 -19.18 14.06
CA LEU A 219 13.16 -18.39 14.40
C LEU A 219 14.19 -19.17 15.27
N SER A 220 14.09 -20.50 15.35
CA SER A 220 15.02 -21.36 16.11
C SER A 220 15.64 -22.46 15.27
#